data_AF-A0A482WYJ2-F1
#
_entry.id   AF-A0A482WYJ2-F1
#
_cell.length_a   1.000
_cell.length_b   1.000
_cell.length_c   1.000
_cell.angle_alpha   90.00
_cell.angle_beta   90.00
_cell.angle_gamma   90.00
#
_symmetry.space_group_name_H-M   'P 1'
#
loop_
_entity.id
_entity.type
_entity.pdbx_description
1 polymer ?
#
loop_
_entity_poly.entity_id
_entity_poly.type
_entity_poly.pdbx_seq_one_letter_code
_entity_poly.pdbx_strand_id
1 'polypeptide(L)'
;MALVMLPCDLPWWSTIEKHLNSISVSQTESDLDGLISAMQAIHALCNIGLDPDEPDNSDPTLFEGLKTFITTSMDDKERNTFFTSILPSLTRRALQLKSLRPPNGLHFSLQQHNERTELSREFIASLLAHCFFSTFPKRTLKTHPTLQDFNFTNFFKHLDCNFQRSKLRSFFQYFKIMDKSSLPPSASKIHVSRQVMSGKEWLTIEDWLECGLPLCPLTFKHEGRLDRMRSDHLIVCFSSARVGGPVLLDG
;
A
#
# COMPACT_ATOMS: atom_id res chain seq x y z
N MET A 1 7.70 6.44 -21.54
CA MET A 1 7.32 5.42 -20.54
C MET A 1 6.10 5.94 -19.79
N ALA A 2 5.17 5.06 -19.40
CA ALA A 2 3.95 5.47 -18.72
C ALA A 2 4.25 5.79 -17.23
N LEU A 3 3.80 6.96 -16.77
CA LEU A 3 3.97 7.42 -15.39
C LEU A 3 2.74 7.11 -14.55
N VAL A 4 2.97 6.76 -13.29
CA VAL A 4 1.93 6.67 -12.28
C VAL A 4 1.52 8.09 -11.89
N MET A 5 0.24 8.42 -12.01
CA MET A 5 -0.30 9.68 -11.48
C MET A 5 -0.27 9.64 -9.95
N LEU A 6 0.56 10.47 -9.33
CA LEU A 6 0.60 10.61 -7.87
C LEU A 6 -0.39 11.68 -7.41
N PRO A 7 -0.92 11.61 -6.17
CA PRO A 7 -1.80 12.63 -5.61
C PRO A 7 -1.23 14.06 -5.70
N CYS A 8 0.09 14.20 -5.56
CA CYS A 8 0.78 15.49 -5.66
C CYS A 8 0.91 16.05 -7.08
N ASP A 9 0.58 15.25 -8.10
CA ASP A 9 0.58 15.66 -9.51
C ASP A 9 -0.81 16.17 -9.95
N LEU A 10 -1.83 16.00 -9.11
CA LEU A 10 -3.21 16.36 -9.43
C LEU A 10 -3.47 17.86 -9.16
N PRO A 11 -4.35 18.51 -9.94
CA PRO A 11 -4.66 19.94 -9.80
C PRO A 11 -5.15 20.33 -8.40
N TRP A 12 -5.76 19.39 -7.69
CA TRP A 12 -6.35 19.60 -6.37
C TRP A 12 -5.45 19.20 -5.20
N TRP A 13 -4.13 19.02 -5.44
CA TRP A 13 -3.15 18.73 -4.40
C TRP A 13 -3.21 19.70 -3.21
N SER A 14 -3.35 21.00 -3.47
CA SER A 14 -3.43 22.02 -2.41
C SER A 14 -4.67 21.85 -1.51
N THR A 15 -5.76 21.34 -2.05
CA THR A 15 -6.97 21.00 -1.28
C THR A 15 -6.75 19.73 -0.45
N ILE A 16 -6.07 18.72 -1.01
CA ILE A 16 -5.65 17.53 -0.23
C ILE A 16 -4.75 17.95 0.93
N GLU A 17 -3.77 18.83 0.70
CA GLU A 17 -2.89 19.34 1.76
C GLU A 17 -3.69 20.04 2.87
N LYS A 18 -4.71 20.84 2.54
CA LYS A 18 -5.57 21.47 3.55
C LYS A 18 -6.29 20.44 4.42
N HIS A 19 -6.88 19.41 3.81
CA HIS A 19 -7.54 18.34 4.57
C HIS A 19 -6.55 17.50 5.40
N LEU A 20 -5.37 17.18 4.86
CA LEU A 20 -4.33 16.46 5.61
C LEU A 20 -3.81 17.29 6.80
N ASN A 21 -3.68 18.61 6.65
CA ASN A 21 -3.32 19.51 7.75
C ASN A 21 -4.44 19.66 8.78
N SER A 22 -5.72 19.60 8.38
CA SER A 22 -6.82 19.57 9.36
C SER A 22 -6.87 18.25 10.11
N ILE A 23 -6.45 17.15 9.50
CA ILE A 23 -6.35 15.84 10.17
C ILE A 23 -5.14 15.79 11.11
N SER A 24 -4.03 16.46 10.77
CA SER A 24 -2.79 16.38 11.57
C SER A 24 -2.92 17.01 12.97
N VAL A 25 -3.92 17.86 13.18
CA VAL A 25 -4.24 18.46 14.49
C VAL A 25 -5.14 17.59 15.36
N SER A 26 -5.69 16.49 14.83
CA SER A 26 -6.51 15.54 15.60
C SER A 26 -5.65 14.78 16.61
N GLN A 27 -5.97 14.92 17.90
CA GLN A 27 -5.19 14.33 19.00
C GLN A 27 -6.00 13.37 19.86
N THR A 28 -7.32 13.36 19.73
CA THR A 28 -8.21 12.62 20.62
C THR A 28 -9.41 12.05 19.87
N GLU A 29 -10.16 11.20 20.56
CA GLU A 29 -11.39 10.61 20.03
C GLU A 29 -12.47 11.65 19.68
N SER A 30 -12.51 12.81 20.34
CA SER A 30 -13.46 13.89 19.98
C SER A 30 -13.20 14.47 18.59
N ASP A 31 -12.00 14.27 18.04
CA ASP A 31 -11.62 14.75 16.71
C ASP A 31 -11.98 13.76 15.60
N LEU A 32 -12.51 12.57 15.96
CA LEU A 32 -12.76 11.48 15.03
C LEU A 32 -13.75 11.86 13.94
N ASP A 33 -14.83 12.57 14.26
CA ASP A 33 -15.81 13.00 13.26
C ASP A 33 -15.17 13.95 12.24
N GLY A 34 -14.30 14.86 12.69
CA GLY A 34 -13.54 15.75 11.81
C GLY A 34 -12.59 14.99 10.89
N LEU A 35 -11.90 13.97 11.41
CA LEU A 35 -11.07 13.05 10.61
C LEU A 35 -11.89 12.35 9.52
N ILE A 36 -13.03 11.76 9.88
CA ILE A 36 -13.90 11.04 8.94
C ILE A 36 -14.44 11.99 7.86
N SER A 37 -14.92 13.18 8.25
CA SER A 37 -15.38 14.18 7.30
C SER A 37 -14.28 14.66 6.35
N ALA A 38 -13.05 14.84 6.83
CA ALA A 38 -11.91 15.20 5.99
C ALA A 38 -11.56 14.08 5.00
N MET A 39 -11.59 12.81 5.42
CA MET A 39 -11.38 11.65 4.54
C MET A 39 -12.50 11.53 3.49
N GLN A 40 -13.76 11.79 3.85
CA GLN A 40 -14.88 11.85 2.91
C GLN A 40 -14.68 12.95 1.86
N ALA A 41 -14.27 14.15 2.28
CA ALA A 41 -14.00 15.26 1.37
C ALA A 41 -12.84 14.95 0.40
N ILE A 42 -11.75 14.36 0.91
CA ILE A 42 -10.63 13.87 0.08
C ILE A 42 -11.14 12.84 -0.94
N HIS A 43 -11.95 11.88 -0.50
CA HIS A 43 -12.48 10.84 -1.36
C HIS A 43 -13.38 11.42 -2.46
N ALA A 44 -14.31 12.32 -2.13
CA ALA A 44 -15.19 12.98 -3.10
C ALA A 44 -14.40 13.78 -4.15
N LEU A 45 -13.26 14.35 -3.76
CA LEU A 45 -12.38 15.10 -4.64
C LEU A 45 -11.53 14.20 -5.56
N CYS A 46 -11.02 13.08 -5.05
CA CYS A 46 -10.05 12.24 -5.75
C CYS A 46 -10.68 11.07 -6.51
N ASN A 47 -11.81 10.56 -6.03
CA ASN A 47 -12.50 9.41 -6.58
C ASN A 47 -13.66 9.84 -7.50
N ILE A 48 -13.36 10.70 -8.47
CA ILE A 48 -14.27 10.98 -9.56
C ILE A 48 -14.16 9.79 -10.52
N GLY A 49 -15.20 8.97 -10.58
CA GLY A 49 -15.29 7.87 -11.54
C GLY A 49 -15.10 8.41 -12.95
N LEU A 50 -14.11 7.90 -13.68
CA LEU A 50 -13.95 8.20 -15.12
C LEU A 50 -15.03 7.51 -15.96
N ASP A 51 -15.84 6.64 -15.33
CA ASP A 51 -16.90 5.88 -15.96
C ASP A 51 -18.22 6.66 -15.85
N PRO A 52 -18.80 7.15 -16.96
CA PRO A 52 -20.05 7.91 -16.94
C PRO A 52 -21.25 7.08 -16.46
N ASP A 53 -21.13 5.75 -16.46
CA ASP A 53 -22.17 4.83 -15.98
C ASP A 53 -22.03 4.51 -14.48
N GLU A 54 -20.94 4.92 -13.81
CA GLU A 54 -20.84 4.76 -12.35
C GLU A 54 -21.78 5.77 -11.68
N PRO A 55 -22.75 5.33 -10.87
CA PRO A 55 -23.60 6.25 -10.12
C PRO A 55 -22.73 7.11 -9.21
N ASP A 56 -23.09 8.40 -9.13
CA ASP A 56 -22.44 9.40 -8.26
C ASP A 56 -22.75 9.06 -6.80
N ASN A 57 -22.08 8.02 -6.30
CA ASN A 57 -22.30 7.46 -4.98
C ASN A 57 -21.37 8.18 -4.01
N SER A 58 -21.76 9.39 -3.61
CA SER A 58 -21.30 9.97 -2.35
C SER A 58 -21.88 9.16 -1.19
N ASP A 59 -21.38 7.94 -0.99
CA ASP A 59 -21.75 7.06 0.12
C ASP A 59 -21.25 7.70 1.43
N PRO A 60 -22.14 8.27 2.27
CA PRO A 60 -21.70 8.91 3.51
C PRO A 60 -21.20 7.88 4.53
N THR A 61 -21.49 6.59 4.33
CA THR A 61 -21.11 5.51 5.25
C THR A 61 -19.76 4.88 4.88
N LEU A 62 -19.08 5.41 3.87
CA LEU A 62 -17.87 4.86 3.29
C LEU A 62 -16.75 4.55 4.31
N PHE A 63 -16.59 5.42 5.31
CA PHE A 63 -15.58 5.31 6.35
C PHE A 63 -16.17 4.92 7.72
N GLU A 64 -17.45 4.53 7.78
CA GLU A 64 -18.12 4.15 9.03
C GLU A 64 -17.47 2.90 9.66
N GLY A 65 -16.99 1.97 8.83
CA GLY A 65 -16.23 0.81 9.31
C GLY A 65 -14.93 1.20 10.01
N LEU A 66 -14.23 2.25 9.55
CA LEU A 66 -13.05 2.79 10.21
C LEU A 66 -13.43 3.48 11.53
N LYS A 67 -14.50 4.28 11.52
CA LYS A 67 -15.03 4.93 12.72
C LYS A 67 -15.36 3.90 13.80
N THR A 68 -16.16 2.90 13.46
CA THR A 68 -16.56 1.79 14.35
C THR A 68 -15.36 0.99 14.86
N PHE A 69 -14.36 0.77 14.01
CA PHE A 69 -13.14 0.09 14.44
C PHE A 69 -12.39 0.88 15.51
N ILE A 70 -12.21 2.19 15.31
CA ILE A 70 -11.51 3.06 16.26
C ILE A 70 -12.28 3.16 17.58
N THR A 71 -13.60 3.34 17.56
CA THR A 71 -14.40 3.55 18.78
C THR A 71 -14.68 2.25 19.54
N THR A 72 -14.99 1.17 18.83
CA THR A 72 -15.56 -0.05 19.44
C THR A 72 -14.58 -1.22 19.48
N SER A 73 -13.61 -1.29 18.56
CA SER A 73 -12.71 -2.46 18.46
C SER A 73 -11.33 -2.22 19.07
N MET A 74 -10.87 -0.98 19.15
CA MET A 74 -9.61 -0.63 19.81
C MET A 74 -9.80 -0.49 21.32
N ASP A 75 -8.83 -0.98 22.09
CA ASP A 75 -8.74 -0.61 23.51
C ASP A 75 -8.25 0.84 23.69
N ASP A 76 -8.35 1.38 24.90
CA ASP A 76 -8.00 2.77 25.20
C ASP A 76 -6.54 3.10 24.89
N LYS A 77 -5.64 2.12 25.06
CA LYS A 77 -4.21 2.30 24.80
C LYS A 77 -3.92 2.30 23.30
N GLU A 78 -4.56 1.41 22.54
CA GLU A 78 -4.52 1.38 21.08
C GLU A 78 -5.07 2.69 20.51
N ARG A 79 -6.23 3.13 20.97
CA ARG A 79 -6.88 4.37 20.51
C ARG A 79 -6.05 5.61 20.85
N ASN A 80 -5.51 5.71 22.06
CA ASN A 80 -4.58 6.78 22.41
C ASN A 80 -3.32 6.75 21.52
N THR A 81 -2.75 5.57 21.27
CA THR A 81 -1.58 5.42 20.39
C THR A 81 -1.92 5.82 18.94
N PHE A 82 -3.14 5.53 18.48
CA PHE A 82 -3.61 5.91 17.16
C PHE A 82 -3.55 7.42 16.97
N PHE A 83 -4.20 8.19 17.84
CA PHE A 83 -4.23 9.64 17.71
C PHE A 83 -2.91 10.34 18.04
N THR A 84 -2.14 9.85 19.02
CA THR A 84 -0.93 10.54 19.47
C THR A 84 0.33 10.18 18.67
N SER A 85 0.33 9.07 17.93
CA SER A 85 1.53 8.60 17.21
C SER A 85 1.25 8.14 15.78
N ILE A 86 0.26 7.29 15.55
CA ILE A 86 0.05 6.68 14.22
C ILE A 86 -0.52 7.70 13.23
N LEU A 87 -1.59 8.42 13.61
CA LEU A 87 -2.23 9.41 12.75
C LEU A 87 -1.31 10.59 12.41
N PRO A 88 -0.52 11.15 13.36
CA PRO A 88 0.53 12.11 13.04
C PRO A 88 1.59 11.57 12.08
N SER A 89 2.03 10.32 12.25
CA SER A 89 2.99 9.66 11.34
C SER A 89 2.41 9.51 9.92
N LEU A 90 1.15 9.08 9.80
CA LEU A 90 0.43 8.96 8.52
C LEU A 90 0.32 10.31 7.80
N THR A 91 -0.21 11.33 8.48
CA THR A 91 -0.42 12.67 7.89
C THR A 91 0.89 13.33 7.48
N ARG A 92 1.90 13.30 8.35
CA ARG A 92 3.24 13.83 8.05
C ARG A 92 3.83 13.19 6.80
N ARG A 93 3.74 11.86 6.68
CA ARG A 93 4.28 11.13 5.52
C ARG A 93 3.50 11.41 4.24
N ALA A 94 2.17 11.54 4.31
CA ALA A 94 1.36 11.96 3.16
C ALA A 94 1.76 13.37 2.68
N LEU A 95 1.91 14.34 3.59
CA LEU A 95 2.35 15.70 3.25
C LEU A 95 3.76 15.77 2.63
N GLN A 96 4.62 14.79 2.90
CA GLN A 96 5.97 14.70 2.33
C GLN A 96 6.01 14.13 0.90
N LEU A 97 4.90 13.68 0.32
CA LEU A 97 4.89 13.01 -0.98
C LEU A 97 5.60 13.82 -2.07
N LYS A 98 5.28 15.12 -2.18
CA LYS A 98 5.82 15.99 -3.23
C LYS A 98 7.34 16.18 -3.14
N SER A 99 7.90 16.19 -1.93
CA SER A 99 9.36 16.32 -1.73
C SER A 99 10.09 14.98 -1.89
N LEU A 100 9.40 13.87 -1.64
CA LEU A 100 9.96 12.51 -1.73
C LEU A 100 9.83 11.87 -3.11
N ARG A 101 8.97 12.42 -4.00
CA ARG A 101 8.75 11.85 -5.33
C ARG A 101 10.05 11.81 -6.15
N PRO A 102 10.32 10.73 -6.92
CA PRO A 102 11.47 10.68 -7.81
C PRO A 102 11.46 11.85 -8.80
N PRO A 103 12.62 12.47 -9.13
CA PRO A 103 12.68 13.61 -10.06
C PRO A 103 12.06 13.32 -11.44
N ASN A 104 12.20 12.07 -11.91
CA ASN A 104 11.68 11.61 -13.20
C ASN A 104 10.28 10.97 -13.08
N GLY A 105 9.62 11.10 -11.92
CA GLY A 105 8.34 10.47 -11.64
C GLY A 105 8.44 8.96 -11.34
N LEU A 106 7.31 8.39 -10.90
CA LEU A 106 7.18 6.96 -10.65
C LEU A 106 6.68 6.29 -11.94
N HIS A 107 7.43 5.31 -12.46
CA HIS A 107 7.10 4.60 -13.68
C HIS A 107 6.29 3.34 -13.40
N PHE A 108 5.39 2.97 -14.33
CA PHE A 108 4.78 1.65 -14.31
C PHE A 108 5.79 0.57 -14.68
N SER A 109 5.80 -0.52 -13.92
CA SER A 109 6.52 -1.73 -14.32
C SER A 109 5.70 -2.51 -15.35
N LEU A 110 6.06 -2.37 -16.63
CA LEU A 110 5.27 -2.86 -17.76
C LEU A 110 5.51 -4.34 -18.06
N GLN A 111 4.50 -5.00 -18.63
CA GLN A 111 4.62 -6.39 -19.07
C GLN A 111 5.68 -6.51 -20.17
N GLN A 112 6.44 -7.60 -20.17
CA GLN A 112 7.54 -7.87 -21.12
C GLN A 112 8.72 -6.88 -21.05
N HIS A 113 8.78 -6.02 -20.02
CA HIS A 113 9.92 -5.13 -19.79
C HIS A 113 10.71 -5.57 -18.56
N ASN A 114 11.99 -5.88 -18.78
CA ASN A 114 12.95 -6.04 -17.69
C ASN A 114 13.25 -4.67 -17.10
N GLU A 115 13.06 -4.54 -15.79
CA GLU A 115 13.27 -3.27 -15.09
C GLU A 115 13.66 -3.52 -13.64
N ARG A 116 14.54 -2.67 -13.13
CA ARG A 116 14.86 -2.60 -11.71
C ARG A 116 14.75 -1.15 -11.24
N THR A 117 13.93 -0.94 -10.23
CA THR A 117 13.66 0.37 -9.66
C THR A 117 14.07 0.38 -8.20
N GLU A 118 14.84 1.39 -7.82
CA GLU A 118 15.18 1.66 -6.42
C GLU A 118 14.24 2.75 -5.89
N LEU A 119 13.60 2.48 -4.75
CA LEU A 119 12.67 3.38 -4.08
C LEU A 119 13.13 3.60 -2.65
N SER A 120 13.05 4.85 -2.16
CA SER A 120 13.28 5.11 -0.74
C SER A 120 12.09 4.58 0.07
N ARG A 121 12.37 4.08 1.27
CA ARG A 121 11.36 3.58 2.20
C ARG A 121 10.45 4.71 2.70
N GLU A 122 10.98 5.93 2.80
CA GLU A 122 10.19 7.13 3.10
C GLU A 122 9.16 7.42 2.01
N PHE A 123 9.56 7.32 0.73
CA PHE A 123 8.63 7.48 -0.39
C PHE A 123 7.55 6.37 -0.37
N ILE A 124 7.94 5.12 -0.14
CA ILE A 124 6.97 4.01 -0.02
C ILE A 124 6.01 4.24 1.15
N ALA A 125 6.50 4.69 2.31
CA ALA A 125 5.66 4.99 3.46
C ALA A 125 4.67 6.14 3.17
N SER A 126 5.11 7.13 2.39
CA SER A 126 4.24 8.20 1.89
C SER A 126 3.14 7.65 0.97
N LEU A 127 3.48 6.79 0.00
CA LEU A 127 2.49 6.11 -0.86
C LEU A 127 1.48 5.31 -0.04
N LEU A 128 1.94 4.55 0.97
CA LEU A 128 1.06 3.77 1.85
C LEU A 128 0.13 4.66 2.70
N ALA A 129 0.60 5.83 3.15
CA ALA A 129 -0.26 6.78 3.84
C ALA A 129 -1.36 7.32 2.90
N HIS A 130 -1.03 7.57 1.64
CA HIS A 130 -2.00 7.92 0.62
C HIS A 130 -3.01 6.80 0.30
N CYS A 131 -2.62 5.52 0.41
CA CYS A 131 -3.56 4.40 0.36
C CYS A 131 -4.59 4.47 1.50
N PHE A 132 -4.14 4.75 2.72
CA PHE A 132 -5.00 4.86 3.90
C PHE A 132 -5.99 6.02 3.79
N PHE A 133 -5.54 7.20 3.35
CA PHE A 133 -6.41 8.35 3.10
C PHE A 133 -7.20 8.26 1.78
N SER A 134 -7.02 7.18 1.02
CA SER A 134 -7.69 6.94 -0.27
C SER A 134 -7.59 8.10 -1.26
N THR A 135 -6.41 8.72 -1.37
CA THR A 135 -6.21 9.93 -2.19
C THR A 135 -5.88 9.63 -3.65
N PHE A 136 -5.65 8.38 -4.02
CA PHE A 136 -5.35 8.03 -5.42
C PHE A 136 -6.64 8.02 -6.25
N PRO A 137 -6.57 8.39 -7.55
CA PRO A 137 -7.68 8.13 -8.46
C PRO A 137 -8.04 6.65 -8.47
N LYS A 138 -9.33 6.34 -8.36
CA LYS A 138 -9.81 4.95 -8.31
C LYS A 138 -9.47 4.21 -9.59
N ARG A 139 -9.01 2.98 -9.41
CA ARG A 139 -8.74 2.04 -10.49
C ARG A 139 -9.86 1.02 -10.55
N THR A 140 -10.43 0.84 -11.73
CA THR A 140 -11.46 -0.17 -11.99
C THR A 140 -10.97 -1.13 -13.05
N LEU A 141 -11.65 -2.27 -13.20
CA LEU A 141 -11.36 -3.18 -14.31
C LEU A 141 -11.56 -2.52 -15.68
N LYS A 142 -12.40 -1.48 -15.78
CA LYS A 142 -12.60 -0.71 -17.01
C LYS A 142 -11.44 0.26 -17.26
N THR A 143 -11.01 1.01 -16.25
CA THR A 143 -9.97 2.05 -16.43
C THR A 143 -8.56 1.48 -16.42
N HIS A 144 -8.30 0.44 -15.63
CA HIS A 144 -6.98 -0.17 -15.44
C HIS A 144 -7.09 -1.71 -15.30
N PRO A 145 -7.45 -2.46 -16.35
CA PRO A 145 -7.77 -3.90 -16.29
C PRO A 145 -6.65 -4.79 -15.72
N THR A 146 -5.41 -4.34 -15.83
CA THR A 146 -4.21 -5.08 -15.42
C THR A 146 -3.63 -4.61 -14.08
N LEU A 147 -4.21 -3.58 -13.45
CA LEU A 147 -3.74 -3.02 -12.19
C LEU A 147 -4.79 -3.20 -11.10
N GLN A 148 -4.32 -3.33 -9.87
CA GLN A 148 -5.19 -3.39 -8.70
C GLN A 148 -5.45 -1.99 -8.17
N ASP A 149 -6.63 -1.79 -7.58
CA ASP A 149 -6.87 -0.65 -6.71
C ASP A 149 -6.17 -0.89 -5.36
N PHE A 150 -5.70 0.19 -4.75
CA PHE A 150 -4.95 0.14 -3.50
C PHE A 150 -5.39 1.21 -2.51
N ASN A 151 -6.44 1.97 -2.83
CA ASN A 151 -7.14 2.79 -1.85
C ASN A 151 -7.84 1.90 -0.81
N PHE A 152 -7.87 2.34 0.44
CA PHE A 152 -8.45 1.57 1.55
C PHE A 152 -9.95 1.75 1.68
N THR A 153 -10.57 2.51 0.78
CA THR A 153 -12.02 2.74 0.76
C THR A 153 -12.82 1.44 0.89
N ASN A 154 -12.51 0.42 0.08
CA ASN A 154 -13.19 -0.87 0.19
C ASN A 154 -12.65 -1.70 1.38
N PHE A 155 -11.37 -1.53 1.73
CA PHE A 155 -10.77 -2.21 2.87
C PHE A 155 -11.51 -1.90 4.19
N PHE A 156 -11.93 -0.65 4.39
CA PHE A 156 -12.61 -0.21 5.62
C PHE A 156 -14.02 -0.79 5.78
N LYS A 157 -14.71 -1.12 4.69
CA LYS A 157 -16.05 -1.71 4.72
C LYS A 157 -16.10 -3.08 5.38
N HIS A 158 -14.97 -3.78 5.38
CA HIS A 158 -14.84 -5.14 5.91
C HIS A 158 -14.22 -5.20 7.32
N LEU A 159 -14.17 -4.08 8.03
CA LEU A 159 -13.62 -4.01 9.39
C LEU A 159 -14.55 -4.62 10.47
N ASP A 160 -15.69 -5.16 10.08
CA ASP A 160 -16.48 -6.10 10.90
C ASP A 160 -15.74 -7.44 11.09
N CYS A 161 -14.89 -7.82 10.13
CA CYS A 161 -14.13 -9.07 10.14
C CYS A 161 -12.82 -9.00 10.94
N ASN A 162 -12.55 -10.00 11.78
CA ASN A 162 -11.35 -10.04 12.64
C ASN A 162 -10.01 -10.10 11.86
N PHE A 163 -9.98 -10.79 10.71
CA PHE A 163 -8.77 -10.85 9.87
C PHE A 163 -8.44 -9.45 9.32
N GLN A 164 -9.45 -8.69 8.88
CA GLN A 164 -9.27 -7.35 8.32
C GLN A 164 -8.78 -6.36 9.39
N ARG A 165 -9.35 -6.44 10.60
CA ARG A 165 -8.86 -5.69 11.78
C ARG A 165 -7.38 -5.99 12.07
N SER A 166 -6.99 -7.26 11.97
CA SER A 166 -5.60 -7.68 12.20
C SER A 166 -4.64 -7.14 11.13
N LYS A 167 -5.07 -7.08 9.86
CA LYS A 167 -4.33 -6.41 8.78
C LYS A 167 -4.14 -4.92 9.07
N LEU A 168 -5.20 -4.22 9.49
CA LEU A 168 -5.13 -2.80 9.82
C LEU A 168 -4.22 -2.51 11.02
N ARG A 169 -4.28 -3.34 12.08
CA ARG A 169 -3.35 -3.26 13.20
C ARG A 169 -1.89 -3.46 12.76
N SER A 170 -1.65 -4.40 11.86
CA SER A 170 -0.31 -4.64 11.29
C SER A 170 0.18 -3.44 10.47
N PHE A 171 -0.72 -2.83 9.69
CA PHE A 171 -0.44 -1.60 8.95
C PHE A 171 -0.11 -0.43 9.90
N PHE A 172 -0.86 -0.24 10.98
CA PHE A 172 -0.54 0.78 11.99
C PHE A 172 0.79 0.53 12.69
N GLN A 173 1.10 -0.73 12.99
CA GLN A 173 2.37 -1.10 13.60
C GLN A 173 3.56 -0.74 12.67
N TYR A 174 3.41 -0.87 11.35
CA TYR A 174 4.43 -0.38 10.40
C TYR A 174 4.72 1.11 10.58
N PHE A 175 3.69 1.97 10.62
CA PHE A 175 3.87 3.42 10.77
C PHE A 175 4.46 3.80 12.13
N LYS A 176 4.13 3.05 13.19
CA LYS A 176 4.71 3.22 14.52
C LYS A 176 6.21 2.87 14.56
N ILE A 177 6.62 1.79 13.90
CA ILE A 177 8.04 1.41 13.81
C ILE A 177 8.82 2.42 12.99
N MET A 178 8.28 2.81 11.83
CA MET A 178 8.90 3.79 10.93
C MET A 178 9.11 5.17 11.59
N ASP A 179 8.27 5.54 12.56
CA ASP A 179 8.40 6.81 13.28
C ASP A 179 9.45 6.78 14.40
N LYS A 180 9.70 5.61 14.99
CA LYS A 180 10.64 5.43 16.12
C LYS A 180 12.07 5.05 15.71
N SER A 181 12.25 4.54 14.50
CA SER A 181 13.52 3.97 14.07
C SER A 181 14.30 4.93 13.18
N SER A 182 15.53 5.25 13.58
CA SER A 182 16.55 5.66 12.62
C SER A 182 16.97 4.42 11.84
N LEU A 183 16.32 4.19 10.70
CA LEU A 183 16.70 3.07 9.85
C LEU A 183 18.15 3.25 9.40
N PRO A 184 18.99 2.20 9.48
CA PRO A 184 20.33 2.29 8.94
C PRO A 184 20.27 2.61 7.43
N PRO A 185 21.27 3.32 6.87
CA PRO A 185 21.26 3.72 5.46
C PRO A 185 21.02 2.55 4.49
N SER A 186 21.50 1.34 4.83
CA SER A 186 21.29 0.12 4.05
C SER A 186 19.84 -0.38 4.02
N ALA A 187 19.03 -0.06 5.03
CA ALA A 187 17.61 -0.42 5.11
C ALA A 187 16.68 0.69 4.60
N SER A 188 17.24 1.83 4.18
CA SER A 188 16.49 3.00 3.72
C SER A 188 15.92 2.85 2.30
N LYS A 189 16.42 1.89 1.52
CA LYS A 189 16.08 1.67 0.11
C LYS A 189 15.48 0.29 -0.12
N ILE A 190 14.51 0.22 -1.01
CA ILE A 190 13.85 -0.99 -1.46
C ILE A 190 14.05 -1.11 -2.97
N HIS A 191 14.51 -2.27 -3.41
CA HIS A 191 14.65 -2.59 -4.83
C HIS A 191 13.47 -3.43 -5.27
N VAL A 192 12.79 -2.99 -6.31
CA VAL A 192 11.74 -3.74 -6.99
C VAL A 192 12.27 -4.10 -8.36
N SER A 193 12.26 -5.38 -8.71
CA SER A 193 12.76 -5.86 -10.00
C SER A 193 11.69 -6.70 -10.69
N ARG A 194 11.38 -6.35 -11.93
CA ARG A 194 10.62 -7.21 -12.85
C ARG A 194 11.61 -7.91 -13.76
N GLN A 195 11.67 -9.23 -13.64
CA GLN A 195 12.47 -10.07 -14.51
C GLN A 195 11.56 -10.74 -15.54
N VAL A 196 11.97 -10.67 -16.80
CA VAL A 196 11.29 -11.21 -17.96
C VAL A 196 12.30 -12.04 -18.73
N MET A 197 12.00 -13.31 -18.90
CA MET A 197 12.78 -14.20 -19.75
C MET A 197 12.32 -14.04 -21.20
N SER A 198 13.26 -13.72 -22.09
CA SER A 198 13.04 -13.70 -23.53
C SER A 198 12.92 -15.11 -24.09
N GLY A 199 12.37 -15.25 -25.30
CA GLY A 199 12.22 -16.55 -25.99
C GLY A 199 13.49 -17.40 -26.05
N LYS A 200 14.68 -16.76 -26.06
CA LYS A 200 15.98 -17.43 -26.09
C LYS A 200 16.46 -17.94 -24.73
N GLU A 201 15.88 -17.42 -23.65
CA GLU A 201 16.20 -17.80 -22.27
C GLU A 201 15.26 -18.89 -21.75
N TRP A 202 14.12 -19.11 -22.41
CA TRP A 202 13.21 -20.20 -22.09
C TRP A 202 13.83 -21.54 -22.46
N LEU A 203 13.92 -22.43 -21.48
CA LEU A 203 14.28 -23.82 -21.70
C LEU A 203 13.13 -24.54 -22.38
N THR A 204 13.44 -25.22 -23.48
CA THR A 204 12.54 -26.14 -24.17
C THR A 204 12.42 -27.46 -23.40
N ILE A 205 11.45 -28.30 -23.76
CA ILE A 205 11.30 -29.62 -23.14
C ILE A 205 12.55 -30.47 -23.42
N GLU A 206 13.11 -30.33 -24.62
CA GLU A 206 14.34 -30.98 -25.04
C GLU A 206 15.52 -30.55 -24.16
N ASP A 207 15.68 -29.25 -23.89
CA ASP A 207 16.73 -28.75 -22.99
C ASP A 207 16.63 -29.35 -21.58
N TRP A 208 15.41 -29.55 -21.07
CA TRP A 208 15.20 -30.19 -19.77
C TRP A 208 15.55 -31.68 -19.77
N LEU A 209 15.26 -32.40 -20.86
CA LEU A 209 15.56 -33.82 -21.00
C LEU A 209 17.06 -34.08 -21.15
N GLU A 210 17.78 -33.16 -21.79
CA GLU A 210 19.24 -33.24 -21.99
C GLU A 210 20.04 -32.65 -20.81
N CYS A 211 19.37 -32.06 -19.82
CA CYS A 211 20.03 -31.43 -18.68
C CYS A 211 20.78 -32.45 -17.81
N GLY A 212 22.11 -32.45 -17.90
CA GLY A 212 23.01 -33.29 -17.10
C GLY A 212 23.45 -32.66 -15.77
N LEU A 213 22.88 -31.52 -15.36
CA LEU A 213 23.26 -30.87 -14.11
C LEU A 213 22.83 -31.71 -12.90
N PRO A 214 23.67 -31.84 -11.86
CA PRO A 214 23.31 -32.57 -10.66
C PRO A 214 22.20 -31.85 -9.89
N LEU A 215 21.44 -32.61 -9.10
CA LEU A 215 20.44 -32.02 -8.20
C LEU A 215 21.12 -31.15 -7.14
N CYS A 216 20.47 -30.02 -6.81
CA CYS A 216 20.90 -29.16 -5.72
C CYS A 216 20.68 -29.85 -4.35
N PRO A 217 21.51 -29.53 -3.33
CA PRO A 217 21.26 -29.98 -1.96
C PRO A 217 19.89 -29.52 -1.46
N LEU A 218 19.16 -30.42 -0.79
CA LEU A 218 17.82 -30.15 -0.30
C LEU A 218 17.74 -30.36 1.21
N THR A 219 17.19 -29.37 1.92
CA THR A 219 16.99 -29.43 3.38
C THR A 219 15.52 -29.26 3.68
N PHE A 220 14.94 -30.22 4.40
CA PHE A 220 13.56 -30.16 4.86
C PHE A 220 13.52 -29.72 6.32
N LYS A 221 12.59 -28.80 6.64
CA LYS A 221 12.29 -28.38 8.01
C LYS A 221 10.79 -28.54 8.22
N HIS A 222 10.39 -29.04 9.39
CA HIS A 222 8.98 -29.20 9.74
C HIS A 222 8.25 -27.85 9.94
N GLU A 223 8.99 -26.77 10.16
CA GLU A 223 8.43 -25.43 10.36
C GLU A 223 9.16 -24.39 9.49
N GLY A 224 8.39 -23.66 8.68
CA GLY A 224 8.86 -22.52 7.87
C GLY A 224 8.83 -21.21 8.66
N ARG A 225 9.80 -21.02 9.55
CA ARG A 225 9.89 -19.83 10.41
C ARG A 225 10.76 -18.73 9.79
N LEU A 226 10.15 -17.58 9.46
CA LEU A 226 10.84 -16.44 8.82
C LEU A 226 11.98 -15.86 9.66
N ASP A 227 11.90 -15.94 10.99
CA ASP A 227 12.95 -15.50 11.91
C ASP A 227 14.21 -16.38 11.85
N ARG A 228 14.11 -17.58 11.27
CA ARG A 228 15.25 -18.47 11.02
C ARG A 228 15.91 -18.22 9.67
N MET A 229 15.37 -17.30 8.86
CA MET A 229 15.92 -16.97 7.54
C MET A 229 17.16 -16.10 7.68
N ARG A 230 18.16 -16.39 6.85
CA ARG A 230 19.42 -15.65 6.78
C ARG A 230 19.46 -14.85 5.47
N SER A 231 20.37 -13.90 5.37
CA SER A 231 20.48 -12.99 4.21
C SER A 231 20.86 -13.66 2.89
N ASP A 232 21.32 -14.91 2.94
CA ASP A 232 21.66 -15.77 1.79
C ASP A 232 20.46 -16.57 1.26
N HIS A 233 19.28 -16.45 1.87
CA HIS A 233 18.08 -17.16 1.42
C HIS A 233 17.23 -16.28 0.49
N LEU A 234 16.76 -16.86 -0.61
CA LEU A 234 15.66 -16.30 -1.40
C LEU A 234 14.33 -16.78 -0.79
N ILE A 235 13.52 -15.84 -0.30
CA ILE A 235 12.18 -16.15 0.23
C ILE A 235 11.18 -16.14 -0.92
N VAL A 236 10.54 -17.28 -1.18
CA VAL A 236 9.48 -17.40 -2.18
C VAL A 236 8.14 -16.99 -1.55
N CYS A 237 7.48 -16.00 -2.16
CA CYS A 237 6.11 -15.64 -1.84
C CYS A 237 5.18 -16.30 -2.87
N PHE A 238 4.25 -17.16 -2.41
CA PHE A 238 3.22 -17.70 -3.29
C PHE A 238 2.29 -16.57 -3.72
N SER A 239 2.39 -16.20 -4.99
CA SER A 239 1.70 -15.04 -5.56
C SER A 239 0.71 -15.45 -6.63
N SER A 240 -0.24 -14.57 -6.92
CA SER A 240 -1.05 -14.63 -8.13
C SER A 240 -0.41 -13.83 -9.27
N ALA A 241 -0.99 -13.89 -10.48
CA ALA A 241 -0.61 -13.02 -11.60
C ALA A 241 -0.74 -11.51 -11.25
N ARG A 242 -1.55 -11.19 -10.24
CA ARG A 242 -1.64 -9.87 -9.61
C ARG A 242 -0.89 -9.91 -8.27
N VAL A 243 0.27 -9.26 -8.22
CA VAL A 243 1.13 -9.26 -7.02
C VAL A 243 0.35 -8.77 -5.79
N GLY A 244 0.39 -9.52 -4.70
CA GLY A 244 -0.35 -9.23 -3.47
C GLY A 244 -1.79 -9.79 -3.44
N GLY A 245 -2.34 -10.23 -4.58
CA GLY A 245 -3.67 -10.86 -4.63
C GLY A 245 -4.75 -10.07 -3.88
N PRO A 246 -5.67 -10.74 -3.17
CA PRO A 246 -6.74 -10.09 -2.42
C PRO A 246 -6.31 -9.53 -1.06
N VAL A 247 -5.06 -9.06 -0.89
CA VAL A 247 -4.55 -8.57 0.42
C VAL A 247 -5.41 -7.47 1.04
N LEU A 248 -6.04 -6.61 0.22
CA LEU A 248 -6.93 -5.54 0.69
C LEU A 248 -8.40 -5.99 0.90
N LEU A 249 -8.69 -7.24 0.55
CA LEU A 249 -9.99 -7.89 0.68
C LEU A 249 -9.88 -9.06 1.68
N ASP A 250 -10.37 -10.24 1.32
CA ASP A 250 -10.45 -11.47 2.12
C ASP A 250 -9.23 -12.39 2.02
N GLY A 251 -8.12 -11.90 1.44
CA GLY A 251 -6.85 -12.64 1.30
C GLY A 251 -6.00 -12.83 2.54
#